data_AF-A0A8J6V8Q5-F1
#
_entry.id   AF-A0A8J6V8Q5-F1
#
_cell.length_a   1.000
_cell.length_b   1.000
_cell.length_c   1.000
_cell.angle_alpha   90.00
_cell.angle_beta   90.00
_cell.angle_gamma   90.00
#
_symmetry.space_group_name_H-M   'P 1'
#
loop_
_entity.id
_entity.type
_entity.pdbx_description
1 polymer ?
#
loop_
_entity_poly.entity_id
_entity_poly.type
_entity_poly.pdbx_seq_one_letter_code
_entity_poly.pdbx_strand_id
1 'polypeptide(L)'
;MNKTAALTALVLVLTGVPAFAQTTATVVRLGDGDTLRVMSQGKVVTIQMACIDAPETGQRLWGQQSAAKLKQLLPPGKAVQIREIERDSVALTCQFAMDGLSLN
;
A
#
# COMPACT_ATOMS: atom_id res chain seq x y z
N MET A 1 42.66 33.51 -26.17
CA MET A 1 41.35 33.89 -25.58
C MET A 1 40.42 32.69 -25.71
N ASN A 2 39.92 32.23 -24.58
CA ASN A 2 39.78 30.83 -24.18
C ASN A 2 38.28 30.52 -24.06
N LYS A 3 37.75 29.79 -25.06
CA LYS A 3 36.32 29.45 -25.20
C LYS A 3 35.88 28.25 -24.32
N THR A 4 36.63 27.93 -23.26
CA THR A 4 36.37 26.75 -22.41
C THR A 4 35.40 27.00 -21.26
N ALA A 5 34.96 28.24 -21.03
CA ALA A 5 34.08 28.56 -19.90
C ALA A 5 32.58 28.31 -20.12
N ALA A 6 32.16 27.82 -21.30
CA ALA A 6 30.74 27.68 -21.64
C ALA A 6 30.22 26.23 -21.66
N LEU A 7 31.02 25.26 -21.16
CA LEU A 7 30.66 23.84 -21.18
C LEU A 7 30.70 23.20 -19.79
N THR A 8 30.15 23.87 -18.78
CA THR A 8 29.95 23.27 -17.45
C THR A 8 28.71 23.87 -16.78
N ALA A 9 27.61 23.99 -17.51
CA ALA A 9 26.33 24.42 -16.97
C ALA A 9 25.16 23.65 -17.60
N LEU A 10 25.39 22.39 -17.97
CA LEU A 10 24.36 21.51 -18.50
C LEU A 10 24.38 20.22 -17.70
N VAL A 11 23.19 19.82 -17.25
CA VAL A 11 22.87 18.58 -16.52
C VAL A 11 23.06 18.65 -14.99
N LEU A 12 22.34 19.57 -14.36
CA LEU A 12 21.69 19.26 -13.08
C LEU A 12 20.18 19.40 -13.23
N VAL A 13 19.62 18.75 -14.26
CA VAL A 13 18.18 18.46 -14.26
C VAL A 13 18.00 17.33 -13.26
N LEU A 14 17.82 17.70 -11.99
CA LEU A 14 17.16 16.84 -11.01
C LEU A 14 15.79 16.52 -11.59
N THR A 15 15.68 15.41 -12.32
CA THR A 15 14.39 14.82 -12.64
C THR A 15 13.80 14.35 -11.32
N GLY A 16 13.02 15.22 -10.69
CA GLY A 16 12.23 14.89 -9.51
C GLY A 16 11.23 13.81 -9.87
N VAL A 17 11.65 12.54 -9.77
CA VAL A 17 10.71 11.43 -9.82
C VAL A 17 9.83 11.60 -8.58
N PRO A 18 8.49 11.71 -8.73
CA PRO A 18 7.61 11.74 -7.57
C PRO A 18 7.80 10.44 -6.79
N ALA A 19 8.53 10.52 -5.68
CA ALA A 19 8.64 9.44 -4.72
C ALA A 19 7.37 9.49 -3.87
N PHE A 20 6.40 8.62 -4.16
CA PHE A 20 5.27 8.44 -3.26
C PHE A 20 5.76 7.77 -1.99
N ALA A 21 5.49 8.39 -0.84
CA ALA A 21 5.90 7.87 0.45
C ALA A 21 5.16 6.56 0.75
N GLN A 22 5.85 5.45 0.61
CA GLN A 22 5.34 4.14 0.98
C GLN A 22 5.64 3.91 2.46
N THR A 23 4.61 3.57 3.23
CA THR A 23 4.74 3.30 4.65
C THR A 23 4.84 1.79 4.87
N THR A 24 5.84 1.33 5.61
CA THR A 24 5.89 -0.07 6.04
C THR A 24 4.89 -0.29 7.17
N ALA A 25 4.07 -1.33 7.04
CA ALA A 25 3.12 -1.76 8.04
C ALA A 25 3.18 -3.27 8.25
N THR A 26 2.72 -3.75 9.39
CA THR A 26 2.65 -5.18 9.71
C THR A 26 1.21 -5.63 9.83
N VAL A 27 0.83 -6.70 9.14
CA VAL A 27 -0.54 -7.25 9.21
C VAL A 27 -0.82 -7.74 10.62
N VAL A 28 -1.92 -7.29 11.23
CA VAL A 28 -2.37 -7.71 12.57
C VAL A 28 -3.46 -8.76 12.44
N ARG A 29 -4.50 -8.48 11.65
CA ARG A 29 -5.64 -9.38 11.43
C ARG A 29 -6.40 -8.96 10.17
N LEU A 30 -7.09 -9.90 9.57
CA LEU A 30 -7.97 -9.67 8.43
C LEU A 30 -9.42 -9.58 8.90
N GLY A 31 -10.19 -8.67 8.29
CA GLY A 31 -11.64 -8.57 8.46
C GLY A 31 -12.38 -9.47 7.48
N ASP A 32 -12.10 -9.29 6.19
CA ASP A 32 -12.73 -9.96 5.05
C ASP A 32 -11.74 -10.06 3.88
N GLY A 33 -12.22 -10.05 2.62
CA GLY A 33 -11.43 -10.24 1.41
C GLY A 33 -10.71 -8.99 0.89
N ASP A 34 -10.96 -7.80 1.43
CA ASP A 34 -10.27 -6.56 1.07
C ASP A 34 -9.93 -5.67 2.26
N THR A 35 -10.45 -5.99 3.45
CA THR A 35 -10.26 -5.18 4.66
C THR A 35 -9.37 -5.90 5.66
N LEU A 36 -8.37 -5.18 6.18
CA LEU A 36 -7.42 -5.67 7.15
C LEU A 36 -7.00 -4.61 8.15
N ARG A 37 -6.57 -5.06 9.33
CA ARG A 37 -5.95 -4.23 10.35
C ARG A 37 -4.43 -4.40 10.29
N VAL A 38 -3.72 -3.30 10.27
CA VAL A 38 -2.25 -3.28 10.25
C VAL A 38 -1.70 -2.42 11.38
N MET A 39 -0.52 -2.78 11.86
CA MET A 39 0.30 -1.94 12.72
C MET A 39 1.11 -1.01 11.81
N SER A 40 0.82 0.28 11.87
CA SER A 40 1.53 1.33 11.13
C SER A 40 1.87 2.46 12.09
N GLN A 41 3.14 2.89 12.12
CA GLN A 41 3.62 3.97 12.98
C GLN A 41 3.20 3.80 14.47
N GLY A 42 3.24 2.57 14.98
CA GLY A 42 2.88 2.24 16.36
C GLY A 42 1.37 2.25 16.66
N LYS A 43 0.51 2.39 15.64
CA LYS A 43 -0.95 2.36 15.78
C LYS A 43 -1.55 1.24 14.95
N VAL A 44 -2.58 0.59 15.49
CA VAL A 44 -3.38 -0.36 14.70
C VAL A 44 -4.46 0.41 13.97
N VAL A 45 -4.40 0.42 12.64
CA VAL A 45 -5.35 1.09 11.76
C VAL A 45 -6.10 0.07 10.91
N THR A 46 -7.34 0.37 10.56
CA THR A 46 -8.14 -0.38 9.60
C THR A 46 -7.86 0.17 8.19
N ILE A 47 -7.59 -0.73 7.26
CA ILE A 47 -7.32 -0.40 5.86
C ILE A 47 -8.24 -1.23 4.98
N GLN A 48 -8.82 -0.60 3.97
CA GLN A 48 -9.46 -1.23 2.83
C GLN A 48 -8.54 -1.17 1.61
N MET A 49 -8.42 -2.27 0.88
CA MET A 49 -7.63 -2.33 -0.34
C MET A 49 -8.29 -1.49 -1.43
N ALA A 50 -7.56 -0.52 -1.96
CA ALA A 50 -8.05 0.30 -3.05
C ALA A 50 -8.42 -0.54 -4.29
N CYS A 51 -9.47 -0.14 -4.98
CA CYS A 51 -9.94 -0.74 -6.23
C CYS A 51 -10.36 -2.23 -6.12
N ILE A 52 -10.46 -2.79 -4.92
CA ILE A 52 -10.99 -4.13 -4.66
C ILE A 52 -12.24 -3.97 -3.81
N ASP A 53 -13.33 -4.62 -4.23
CA ASP A 53 -14.56 -4.78 -3.45
C ASP A 53 -14.82 -6.29 -3.33
N ALA A 54 -14.56 -6.83 -2.15
CA ALA A 54 -14.64 -8.25 -1.87
C ALA A 54 -15.91 -8.58 -1.07
N PRO A 55 -16.47 -9.80 -1.22
CA PRO A 55 -17.57 -10.25 -0.39
C PRO A 55 -17.22 -10.19 1.10
N GLU A 56 -18.07 -9.51 1.87
CA GLU A 56 -17.98 -9.44 3.32
C GLU A 56 -18.03 -10.84 3.94
N THR A 57 -17.31 -11.05 5.05
CA THR A 57 -17.18 -12.37 5.71
C THR A 57 -18.52 -13.03 6.07
N GLY A 58 -19.56 -12.22 6.34
CA GLY A 58 -20.92 -12.69 6.66
C GLY A 58 -21.80 -13.03 5.45
N GLN A 59 -21.37 -12.71 4.23
CA GLN A 59 -22.15 -13.02 3.03
C GLN A 59 -22.13 -14.52 2.73
N ARG A 60 -23.29 -15.06 2.34
CA ARG A 60 -23.49 -16.50 2.08
C ARG A 60 -22.60 -17.03 0.97
N LEU A 61 -22.32 -16.21 -0.05
CA LEU A 61 -21.49 -16.59 -1.18
C LEU A 61 -20.11 -15.96 -1.03
N TRP A 62 -19.08 -16.80 -1.04
CA TRP A 62 -17.67 -16.43 -1.19
C TRP A 62 -17.03 -15.58 -0.07
N GLY A 63 -17.77 -15.06 0.92
CA GLY A 63 -17.21 -14.24 2.00
C GLY A 63 -16.05 -14.91 2.75
N GLN A 64 -16.27 -16.15 3.21
CA GLN A 64 -15.24 -16.93 3.89
C GLN A 64 -14.05 -17.26 2.99
N GLN A 65 -14.32 -17.59 1.72
CA GLN A 65 -13.30 -17.94 0.74
C GLN A 65 -12.43 -16.73 0.38
N SER A 66 -13.03 -15.55 0.22
CA SER A 66 -12.34 -14.29 -0.07
C SER A 66 -11.42 -13.90 1.08
N ALA A 67 -11.93 -13.91 2.31
CA ALA A 67 -11.14 -13.66 3.52
C ALA A 67 -9.99 -14.67 3.68
N ALA A 68 -10.25 -15.95 3.42
CA ALA A 68 -9.23 -17.00 3.47
C ALA A 68 -8.14 -16.79 2.41
N LYS A 69 -8.51 -16.35 1.20
CA LYS A 69 -7.54 -16.06 0.14
C LYS A 69 -6.65 -14.89 0.51
N LEU A 70 -7.22 -13.79 1.01
CA LEU A 70 -6.41 -12.66 1.49
C LEU A 70 -5.48 -13.10 2.63
N LYS A 71 -5.95 -13.97 3.54
CA LYS A 71 -5.14 -14.51 4.65
C LYS A 71 -3.93 -15.31 4.18
N GLN A 72 -4.06 -16.05 3.08
CA GLN A 72 -2.95 -16.80 2.50
C GLN A 72 -1.90 -15.87 1.90
N LEU A 73 -2.31 -14.77 1.27
CA LEU A 73 -1.40 -13.78 0.68
C LEU A 73 -0.72 -12.92 1.76
N LEU A 74 -1.51 -12.51 2.76
CA LEU A 74 -1.14 -11.54 3.80
C LEU A 74 -1.41 -12.13 5.20
N PRO A 75 -0.67 -13.15 5.64
CA PRO A 75 -0.87 -13.70 6.98
C PRO A 75 -0.51 -12.68 8.07
N PRO A 76 -1.11 -12.76 9.28
CA PRO A 76 -0.68 -11.94 10.41
C PRO A 76 0.83 -12.04 10.66
N GLY A 77 1.45 -10.89 10.95
CA GLY A 77 2.90 -10.75 11.09
C GLY A 77 3.63 -10.44 9.78
N LYS A 78 2.98 -10.55 8.61
CA LYS A 78 3.59 -10.18 7.32
C LYS A 78 3.83 -8.67 7.25
N ALA A 79 5.03 -8.28 6.84
CA ALA A 79 5.33 -6.89 6.50
C ALA A 79 4.83 -6.58 5.09
N VAL A 80 4.17 -5.44 4.96
CA VAL A 80 3.64 -4.90 3.70
C VAL A 80 3.99 -3.44 3.57
N GLN A 81 3.97 -2.95 2.36
CA GLN A 81 4.17 -1.54 2.08
C GLN A 81 2.83 -0.96 1.61
N ILE A 82 2.35 0.07 2.30
CA ILE A 82 1.06 0.70 2.03
C ILE A 82 1.26 2.12 1.49
N ARG A 83 0.38 2.53 0.58
CA ARG A 83 0.26 3.90 0.09
C ARG A 83 -1.18 4.36 0.30
N GLU A 84 -1.39 5.32 1.18
CA GLU A 84 -2.69 5.94 1.42
C GLU A 84 -3.16 6.67 0.15
N ILE A 85 -4.41 6.42 -0.24
CA ILE A 85 -5.07 7.06 -1.37
C ILE A 85 -6.16 7.99 -0.84
N GLU A 86 -6.97 7.50 0.09
CA GLU A 86 -8.07 8.22 0.71
C GLU A 86 -8.23 7.80 2.18
N ARG A 87 -8.91 8.63 2.95
CA ARG A 87 -9.24 8.40 4.35
C ARG A 87 -10.64 8.90 4.62
N ASP A 88 -11.46 8.05 5.23
CA ASP A 88 -12.74 8.44 5.81
C ASP A 88 -12.71 8.34 7.35
N SER A 89 -13.86 8.45 8.00
CA SER A 89 -13.98 8.37 9.46
C SER A 89 -13.76 6.97 10.04
N VAL A 90 -13.80 5.93 9.21
CA VAL A 90 -13.80 4.51 9.60
C VAL A 90 -12.49 3.81 9.20
N ALA A 91 -11.99 4.05 7.99
CA ALA A 91 -10.87 3.33 7.40
C ALA A 91 -9.99 4.22 6.50
N LEU A 92 -8.79 3.71 6.23
CA LEU A 92 -7.91 4.21 5.17
C LEU A 92 -8.10 3.36 3.92
N THR A 93 -8.18 3.99 2.75
CA THR A 93 -8.11 3.30 1.46
C THR A 93 -6.68 3.32 0.98
N CYS A 94 -6.07 2.15 0.78
CA CYS A 94 -4.65 2.06 0.43
C CYS A 94 -4.35 1.10 -0.72
N GLN A 95 -3.31 1.42 -1.48
CA GLN A 95 -2.61 0.46 -2.31
C GLN A 95 -1.59 -0.33 -1.47
N PHE A 96 -1.48 -1.63 -1.72
CA PHE A 96 -0.55 -2.54 -1.06
C PHE A 96 0.51 -3.01 -2.04
N ALA A 97 1.74 -3.12 -1.56
CA ALA A 97 2.80 -3.82 -2.27
C ALA A 97 3.59 -4.74 -1.35
N MET A 98 4.15 -5.79 -1.94
CA MET A 98 5.16 -6.66 -1.32
C MET A 98 6.35 -6.75 -2.26
N ASP A 99 7.56 -6.58 -1.73
CA ASP A 99 8.81 -6.68 -2.49
C ASP A 99 8.82 -5.78 -3.75
N GLY A 100 8.13 -4.64 -3.70
CA GLY A 100 7.99 -3.69 -4.81
C GLY A 100 6.89 -4.03 -5.83
N LEU A 101 6.24 -5.19 -5.70
CA LEU A 101 5.13 -5.59 -6.56
C LEU A 101 3.79 -5.20 -5.92
N SER A 102 2.95 -4.50 -6.69
CA SER A 102 1.60 -4.17 -6.23
C SER A 102 0.74 -5.43 -6.08
N LEU A 103 -0.06 -5.46 -5.02
CA LEU A 103 -1.10 -6.48 -4.82
C LEU A 103 -2.46 -6.02 -5.37
N ASN A 104 -2.59 -4.72 -5.65
CA ASN A 104 -3.77 -4.07 -6.22
C ASN A 104 -3.41 -2.82 -7.04
#